data_AF-A0A948APL2-F1
#
_entry.id   AF-A0A948APL2-F1
#
_cell.length_a   1.000
_cell.length_b   1.000
_cell.length_c   1.000
_cell.angle_alpha   90.00
_cell.angle_beta   90.00
_cell.angle_gamma   90.00
#
_symmetry.space_group_name_H-M   'P 1'
#
loop_
_entity.id
_entity.type
_entity.pdbx_description
1 polymer ?
#
loop_
_entity_poly.entity_id
_entity_poly.type
_entity_poly.pdbx_seq_one_letter_code
_entity_poly.pdbx_strand_id
1 'polypeptide(L)'
;MAPDLEPGYTVFATSLGACGLAWTRKGVDFLIAPENDDQAVRAELAAKCPGRPEVKRPGAPVRDVIQRLCRHLSGRPDPLTDVALDLARFSAFGRKVGRALRR
;
A
#
# COMPACT_ATOMS: atom_id res chain seq x y z
N MET A 1 -7.74 -16.70 -5.10
CA MET A 1 -8.84 -16.22 -4.25
C MET A 1 -8.33 -14.98 -3.55
N ALA A 2 -8.87 -13.79 -3.82
CA ALA A 2 -8.41 -12.59 -3.14
C ALA A 2 -8.73 -12.75 -1.63
N PRO A 3 -7.80 -12.46 -0.72
CA PRO A 3 -8.09 -12.53 0.71
C PRO A 3 -9.26 -11.60 1.03
N ASP A 4 -10.18 -12.05 1.88
CA ASP A 4 -11.26 -11.19 2.39
C ASP A 4 -10.66 -10.19 3.37
N LEU A 5 -10.23 -9.04 2.84
CA LEU A 5 -9.60 -7.96 3.57
C LEU A 5 -10.62 -6.88 3.85
N GLU A 6 -10.90 -6.61 5.13
CA GLU A 6 -11.63 -5.38 5.47
C GLU A 6 -10.79 -4.16 5.05
N PRO A 7 -11.37 -3.18 4.31
CA PRO A 7 -10.65 -2.01 3.84
C PRO A 7 -10.04 -1.21 5.00
N GLY A 8 -8.86 -0.68 4.77
CA GLY A 8 -8.14 0.07 5.80
C GLY A 8 -6.88 0.70 5.24
N TYR A 9 -6.18 1.41 6.11
CA TYR A 9 -4.82 1.86 5.86
C TYR A 9 -3.96 1.67 7.10
N THR A 10 -2.64 1.72 6.92
CA THR A 10 -1.69 1.70 8.03
C THR A 10 -0.47 2.54 7.70
N VAL A 11 0.21 3.00 8.75
CA VAL A 11 1.49 3.72 8.67
C VAL A 11 2.55 2.87 9.34
N PHE A 12 3.69 2.71 8.68
CA PHE A 12 4.78 1.85 9.15
C PHE A 12 6.13 2.49 8.84
N ALA A 13 7.09 2.25 9.73
CA ALA A 13 8.45 2.73 9.54
C ALA A 13 9.23 1.83 8.58
N THR A 14 10.11 2.45 7.81
CA THR A 14 11.12 1.79 6.96
C THR A 14 12.49 2.39 7.26
N SER A 15 13.56 1.83 6.68
CA SER A 15 14.91 2.40 6.79
C SER A 15 15.06 3.77 6.13
N LEU A 16 14.08 4.19 5.31
CA LEU A 16 14.10 5.44 4.54
C LEU A 16 13.12 6.49 5.08
N GLY A 17 12.39 6.21 6.15
CA GLY A 17 11.30 7.04 6.66
C GLY A 17 9.99 6.27 6.80
N ALA A 18 8.91 6.99 7.10
CA ALA A 18 7.58 6.45 7.27
C ALA A 18 6.87 6.26 5.92
N CYS A 19 6.28 5.09 5.72
CA CYS A 19 5.44 4.80 4.57
C CYS A 19 3.98 4.65 5.00
N GLY A 20 3.09 4.91 4.05
CA GLY A 20 1.65 4.69 4.21
C GLY A 20 1.15 3.64 3.22
N LEU A 21 0.34 2.69 3.65
CA LEU A 21 -0.26 1.69 2.76
C LEU A 21 -1.77 1.65 2.99
N ALA A 22 -2.55 1.72 1.91
CA ALA A 22 -4.00 1.50 1.95
C ALA A 22 -4.41 0.34 1.04
N TRP A 23 -5.51 -0.31 1.41
CA TRP A 23 -6.05 -1.44 0.67
C TRP A 23 -7.58 -1.42 0.67
N THR A 24 -8.14 -2.13 -0.31
CA THR A 24 -9.54 -2.53 -0.39
C THR A 24 -9.65 -4.05 -0.22
N ARG A 25 -10.87 -4.57 -0.29
CA ARG A 25 -11.13 -6.03 -0.38
C ARG A 25 -10.44 -6.71 -1.56
N LYS A 26 -10.05 -5.95 -2.60
CA LYS A 26 -9.43 -6.48 -3.82
C LYS A 26 -7.90 -6.45 -3.79
N GLY A 27 -7.30 -5.69 -2.87
CA GLY A 27 -5.85 -5.55 -2.77
C GLY A 27 -5.40 -4.13 -2.42
N VAL A 28 -4.09 -3.89 -2.52
CA VAL A 28 -3.48 -2.58 -2.28
C VAL A 28 -3.92 -1.59 -3.36
N ASP A 29 -4.37 -0.42 -2.97
CA ASP A 29 -4.81 0.63 -3.90
C ASP A 29 -4.10 1.96 -3.68
N PHE A 30 -3.28 2.08 -2.63
CA PHE A 30 -2.51 3.29 -2.37
C PHE A 30 -1.24 2.99 -1.58
N LEU A 31 -0.15 3.65 -1.96
CA LEU A 31 1.12 3.64 -1.26
C LEU A 31 1.63 5.08 -1.21
N ILE A 32 2.00 5.54 -0.02
CA ILE A 32 2.79 6.75 0.19
C ILE A 32 4.24 6.30 0.34
N ALA A 33 5.11 6.91 -0.45
CA ALA A 33 6.55 6.67 -0.41
C ALA A 33 7.15 7.06 0.96
N PRO A 34 8.41 6.75 1.25
CA PRO A 34 9.03 7.16 2.51
C PRO A 34 9.00 8.68 2.67
N GLU A 35 8.41 9.13 3.78
CA GLU A 35 8.34 10.52 4.23
C GLU A 35 9.00 10.65 5.61
N ASN A 36 9.44 11.85 5.97
CA ASN A 36 10.10 12.09 7.26
C ASN A 36 9.11 12.28 8.44
N ASP A 37 7.81 12.46 8.17
CA ASP A 37 6.79 12.76 9.18
C ASP A 37 5.62 11.78 9.12
N ASP A 38 5.53 10.90 10.12
CA ASP A 38 4.42 9.98 10.32
C ASP A 38 3.04 10.65 10.35
N GLN A 39 2.92 11.86 10.90
CA GLN A 39 1.64 12.57 10.99
C GLN A 39 1.20 13.07 9.63
N ALA A 40 2.13 13.57 8.82
CA ALA A 40 1.86 13.92 7.43
C ALA A 40 1.36 12.70 6.64
N VAL A 41 2.01 11.53 6.79
CA VAL A 41 1.57 10.28 6.15
C VAL A 41 0.16 9.89 6.61
N ARG A 42 -0.14 9.96 7.91
CA ARG A 42 -1.50 9.66 8.43
C ARG A 42 -2.54 10.63 7.88
N ALA A 43 -2.24 11.93 7.86
CA ALA A 43 -3.15 12.95 7.35
C ALA A 43 -3.43 12.75 5.86
N GLU A 44 -2.41 12.44 5.06
CA GLU A 44 -2.59 12.17 3.64
C GLU A 44 -3.41 10.91 3.39
N LEU A 45 -3.16 9.81 4.13
CA LEU A 45 -3.98 8.60 4.02
C LEU A 45 -5.45 8.87 4.36
N ALA A 46 -5.72 9.59 5.45
CA ALA A 46 -7.07 9.95 5.85
C ALA A 46 -7.77 10.80 4.76
N ALA A 47 -7.05 11.74 4.14
CA ALA A 47 -7.58 12.57 3.06
C ALA A 47 -7.81 11.80 1.76
N LYS A 48 -6.89 10.89 1.39
CA LYS A 48 -6.94 10.13 0.12
C LYS A 48 -7.80 8.86 0.20
N CYS A 49 -8.11 8.40 1.40
CA CYS A 49 -8.87 7.17 1.67
C CYS A 49 -10.01 7.43 2.68
N PRO A 50 -10.95 8.34 2.38
CA PRO A 50 -12.01 8.73 3.32
C PRO A 50 -12.87 7.52 3.71
N GLY A 51 -13.21 7.45 5.00
CA GLY A 51 -14.04 6.39 5.56
C GLY A 51 -13.34 5.05 5.80
N ARG A 52 -12.05 4.91 5.46
CA ARG A 52 -11.25 3.72 5.80
C ARG A 52 -10.59 3.93 7.17
N PRO A 53 -10.66 2.94 8.08
CA PRO A 53 -10.01 3.06 9.39
C PRO A 53 -8.48 2.92 9.28
N GLU A 54 -7.75 3.60 10.17
CA GLU A 54 -6.36 3.25 10.44
C GLU A 54 -6.31 1.93 11.21
N VAL A 55 -5.64 0.93 10.64
CA VAL A 55 -5.48 -0.40 11.22
C VAL A 55 -4.06 -0.56 11.72
N LYS A 56 -3.87 -0.45 13.05
CA LYS A 56 -2.54 -0.59 13.69
C LYS A 56 -1.93 -1.99 13.54
N ARG A 57 -2.77 -3.02 13.42
CA ARG A 57 -2.37 -4.42 13.25
C ARG A 57 -3.13 -5.03 12.08
N PRO A 58 -2.69 -4.79 10.82
CA PRO A 58 -3.41 -5.28 9.66
C PRO A 58 -3.32 -6.81 9.57
N GLY A 59 -4.21 -7.43 8.79
CA GLY A 59 -4.25 -8.88 8.58
C GLY A 59 -3.00 -9.44 7.90
N ALA A 60 -2.83 -10.77 7.92
CA ALA A 60 -1.63 -11.44 7.40
C ALA A 60 -1.25 -11.03 5.95
N PRO A 61 -2.19 -10.92 4.99
CA PRO A 61 -1.84 -10.54 3.62
C PRO A 61 -1.22 -9.15 3.51
N VAL A 62 -1.71 -8.20 4.29
CA VAL A 62 -1.17 -6.82 4.30
C VAL A 62 0.16 -6.75 5.03
N ARG A 63 0.32 -7.51 6.13
CA ARG A 63 1.60 -7.59 6.85
C ARG A 63 2.72 -8.17 5.98
N ASP A 64 2.42 -9.18 5.16
CA ASP A 64 3.37 -9.76 4.21
C ASP A 64 3.87 -8.70 3.21
N VAL A 65 2.94 -7.94 2.62
CA VAL A 65 3.28 -6.84 1.71
C VAL A 65 4.17 -5.80 2.40
N ILE A 66 3.84 -5.40 3.64
CA ILE A 66 4.65 -4.45 4.42
C ILE A 66 6.07 -4.98 4.64
N GLN A 67 6.21 -6.25 5.04
CA GLN A 67 7.53 -6.85 5.25
C GLN A 67 8.36 -6.87 3.97
N ARG A 68 7.74 -7.22 2.84
CA ARG A 68 8.40 -7.23 1.53
C ARG A 68 8.78 -5.83 1.05
N LEU A 69 7.91 -4.83 1.27
CA LEU A 69 8.22 -3.42 1.03
C LEU A 69 9.43 -2.95 1.86
N CYS A 70 9.44 -3.22 3.17
CA CYS A 70 10.56 -2.86 4.04
C CYS A 70 11.87 -3.51 3.57
N ARG A 71 11.83 -4.79 3.18
CA ARG A 71 12.98 -5.52 2.63
C ARG A 71 13.46 -4.89 1.32
N HIS A 72 12.55 -4.57 0.41
CA HIS A 72 12.88 -3.93 -0.86
C HIS A 72 13.56 -2.58 -0.65
N LEU A 73 12.97 -1.73 0.20
CA LEU A 73 13.48 -0.39 0.52
C LEU A 73 14.80 -0.43 1.31
N SER A 74 15.11 -1.54 1.99
CA SER A 74 16.42 -1.76 2.61
C SER A 74 17.49 -2.28 1.63
N GLY A 75 17.25 -2.18 0.31
CA GLY A 75 18.21 -2.57 -0.73
C GLY A 75 18.24 -4.08 -1.04
N ARG A 76 17.23 -4.85 -0.64
CA ARG A 76 17.08 -6.27 -1.02
C ARG A 76 15.92 -6.42 -2.01
N PRO A 77 16.18 -6.38 -3.33
CA PRO A 77 15.13 -6.33 -4.35
C PRO A 77 14.02 -7.37 -4.15
N ASP A 78 12.79 -6.92 -4.33
CA ASP A 78 11.59 -7.75 -4.39
C ASP A 78 10.73 -7.13 -5.50
N PRO A 79 10.38 -7.88 -6.56
CA PRO A 79 9.61 -7.33 -7.67
C PRO A 79 8.17 -6.97 -7.29
N LEU A 80 7.63 -7.54 -6.20
CA LEU A 80 6.26 -7.30 -5.72
C LEU A 80 5.17 -7.52 -6.80
N THR A 81 5.48 -8.27 -7.88
CA THR A 81 4.63 -8.45 -9.07
C THR A 81 3.40 -9.32 -8.80
N ASP A 82 3.45 -10.14 -7.75
CA ASP A 82 2.39 -11.01 -7.25
C ASP A 82 1.45 -10.34 -6.24
N VAL A 83 1.84 -9.18 -5.69
CA VAL A 83 0.98 -8.41 -4.76
C VAL A 83 -0.31 -8.02 -5.48
N ALA A 84 -1.47 -8.31 -4.89
CA ALA A 84 -2.76 -7.92 -5.47
C ALA A 84 -2.95 -6.39 -5.42
N LEU A 85 -3.23 -5.77 -6.56
CA LEU A 85 -3.51 -4.34 -6.67
C LEU A 85 -4.97 -4.08 -7.05
N ASP A 86 -5.63 -3.16 -6.35
CA ASP A 86 -6.91 -2.60 -6.77
C ASP A 86 -6.70 -1.26 -7.47
N LEU A 87 -6.68 -1.31 -8.80
CA LEU A 87 -6.48 -0.11 -9.62
C LEU A 87 -7.79 0.63 -9.92
N ALA A 88 -8.91 0.31 -9.25
CA ALA A 88 -10.22 0.90 -9.55
C ALA A 88 -10.26 2.43 -9.37
N ARG A 89 -9.42 2.98 -8.50
CA ARG A 89 -9.30 4.43 -8.29
C ARG A 89 -8.61 5.20 -9.44
N PHE A 90 -7.96 4.49 -10.37
CA PHE A 90 -7.26 5.11 -11.49
C PHE A 90 -8.15 5.19 -12.74
N SER A 91 -7.91 6.21 -13.57
CA SER A 91 -8.57 6.34 -14.88
C SER A 91 -8.33 5.12 -15.77
N ALA A 92 -9.13 4.95 -16.83
CA ALA A 92 -8.94 3.84 -17.76
C ALA A 92 -7.52 3.81 -18.36
N PHE A 93 -6.95 4.98 -18.66
CA PHE A 93 -5.56 5.10 -19.09
C PHE A 93 -4.58 4.70 -17.98
N GLY A 94 -4.73 5.24 -16.77
CA GLY A 94 -3.87 4.90 -15.63
C GLY A 94 -3.87 3.41 -15.31
N ARG A 95 -5.02 2.73 -15.40
CA ARG A 95 -5.13 1.28 -15.25
C ARG A 95 -4.36 0.51 -16.33
N LYS A 96 -4.39 0.96 -17.59
CA LYS A 96 -3.61 0.35 -18.68
C LYS A 96 -2.11 0.52 -18.45
N VAL A 97 -1.67 1.74 -18.09
CA VAL A 97 -0.26 2.02 -17.78
C VAL A 97 0.22 1.17 -16.60
N GLY A 98 -0.53 1.14 -15.48
CA GLY A 98 -0.17 0.36 -14.31
C GLY A 98 -0.03 -1.14 -14.59
N ARG A 99 -0.89 -1.70 -15.46
CA ARG A 99 -0.75 -3.10 -15.93
C ARG A 99 0.47 -3.29 -16.82
N ALA A 100 0.77 -2.35 -17.71
CA ALA A 100 1.90 -2.47 -18.65
C ALA A 100 3.28 -2.34 -17.99
N LEU A 101 3.35 -1.66 -16.83
CA LEU A 101 4.57 -1.51 -16.02
C LEU A 101 4.87 -2.74 -15.14
N ARG A 102 3.89 -3.62 -14.90
CA ARG A 102 4.10 -4.89 -14.21
C ARG A 102 4.62 -5.94 -15.18
N ARG A 103 5.94 -6.14 -15.17
CA ARG A 103 6.65 -7.14 -15.99
C ARG A 103 7.49 -8.04 -15.11
#